data_AF-A0A377XJU3-F1
#
_entry.id   AF-A0A377XJU3-F1
#
_cell.length_a   1.000
_cell.length_b   1.000
_cell.length_c   1.000
_cell.angle_alpha   90.00
_cell.angle_beta   90.00
_cell.angle_gamma   90.00
#
_symmetry.space_group_name_H-M   'P 1'
#
loop_
_entity.id
_entity.type
_entity.pdbx_description
1 polymer ?
#
loop_
_entity_poly.entity_id
_entity_poly.type
_entity_poly.pdbx_seq_one_letter_code
_entity_poly.pdbx_strand_id
1 'polypeptide(L)'
;MDDVLSKPLSVPALTAMIKKFWDAPDEEAQEAPAADLHKADAVLDTDMLEQYIELVGPKLINDGLAVFEKMMPGYMSVLESNLTARDQKGIVEEGHKIKGAAGSIGLRHIQQLGQQIQTPDLPAWSDNVAEWVEEMKSEWQNDVAVLKAWVAKASKK
;
A
#
# COMPACT_ATOMS: atom_id res chain seq x y z
N MET A 1 19.17 47.19 -3.25
CA MET A 1 19.41 46.64 -4.59
C MET A 1 19.19 45.15 -4.49
N ASP A 2 18.29 44.69 -5.36
CA ASP A 2 18.13 43.36 -5.92
C ASP A 2 17.75 42.20 -4.96
N ASP A 3 16.50 41.73 -5.05
CA ASP A 3 16.02 40.71 -6.00
C ASP A 3 16.21 39.33 -5.35
N VAL A 4 15.14 38.65 -4.91
CA VAL A 4 14.70 37.41 -5.56
C VAL A 4 13.19 37.25 -5.39
N LEU A 5 12.53 37.27 -6.56
CA LEU A 5 11.30 36.55 -6.93
C LEU A 5 11.23 35.16 -6.26
N SER A 6 10.15 34.70 -5.64
CA SER A 6 8.97 34.29 -6.40
C SER A 6 7.87 33.72 -5.48
N LYS A 7 6.77 34.48 -5.46
CA LYS A 7 5.34 34.08 -5.41
C LYS A 7 4.78 33.36 -4.16
N PRO A 8 3.76 33.96 -3.51
CA PRO A 8 2.85 33.25 -2.63
C PRO A 8 1.85 32.41 -3.45
N LEU A 9 1.45 31.26 -2.92
CA LEU A 9 0.35 30.44 -3.45
C LEU A 9 -0.89 31.31 -3.67
N SER A 10 -1.25 31.54 -4.93
CA SER A 10 -2.42 32.35 -5.25
C SER A 10 -3.68 31.56 -4.89
N VAL A 11 -4.53 32.15 -4.05
CA VAL A 11 -5.83 31.61 -3.60
C VAL A 11 -6.70 31.05 -4.75
N PRO A 12 -6.73 31.61 -5.99
CA PRO A 12 -7.47 31.03 -7.10
C PRO A 12 -7.00 29.61 -7.52
N ALA A 13 -5.72 29.28 -7.32
CA ALA A 13 -5.16 27.97 -7.67
C ALA A 13 -5.64 26.86 -6.72
N LEU A 14 -5.80 27.19 -5.43
CA LEU A 14 -6.36 26.27 -4.42
C LEU A 14 -7.86 26.04 -4.63
N THR A 15 -8.61 27.09 -4.97
CA THR A 15 -10.05 26.98 -5.23
C THR A 15 -10.36 26.14 -6.49
N ALA A 16 -9.51 26.21 -7.53
CA ALA A 16 -9.67 25.39 -8.74
C ALA A 16 -9.38 23.90 -8.51
N MET A 17 -8.42 23.56 -7.65
CA MET A 17 -8.09 22.17 -7.32
C MET A 17 -9.18 21.50 -6.48
N ILE A 18 -9.76 22.21 -5.51
CA ILE A 18 -10.80 21.65 -4.63
C ILE A 18 -12.13 21.48 -5.38
N LYS A 19 -12.47 22.42 -6.28
CA LYS A 19 -13.71 22.34 -7.06
C LYS A 19 -13.72 21.18 -8.07
N LYS A 20 -12.54 20.80 -8.58
CA LYS A 20 -12.38 19.64 -9.47
C LYS A 20 -12.61 18.29 -8.75
N PHE A 21 -12.48 18.27 -7.42
CA PHE A 21 -12.67 17.06 -6.61
C PHE A 21 -14.10 16.91 -6.04
N TRP A 22 -14.93 17.95 -6.07
CA TRP A 22 -16.19 17.96 -5.30
C TRP A 22 -17.48 18.14 -6.15
N ASP A 23 -17.38 18.62 -7.40
CA ASP A 23 -18.55 18.73 -8.29
C ASP A 23 -18.67 17.49 -9.21
N ALA A 24 -19.23 16.41 -8.67
CA ALA A 24 -19.98 15.39 -9.43
C ALA A 24 -21.47 15.58 -9.09
N PRO A 25 -22.44 15.37 -10.00
CA PRO A 25 -22.82 14.03 -10.53
C PRO A 25 -23.26 14.09 -12.03
N ASP A 26 -23.51 13.03 -12.80
CA ASP A 26 -24.43 11.91 -12.61
C ASP A 26 -24.18 10.77 -13.62
N GLU A 27 -24.75 9.62 -13.27
CA GLU A 27 -25.15 8.40 -14.01
C GLU A 27 -24.83 8.16 -15.51
N GLU A 28 -24.52 6.88 -15.76
CA GLU A 28 -24.64 6.11 -17.02
C GLU A 28 -23.82 6.53 -18.25
N ALA A 29 -22.62 5.93 -18.41
CA ALA A 29 -22.14 5.38 -19.69
C ALA A 29 -20.88 4.54 -19.49
N GLN A 30 -20.80 3.42 -20.21
CA GLN A 30 -19.66 2.51 -20.30
C GLN A 30 -18.37 3.19 -20.78
N GLU A 31 -17.25 2.69 -20.25
CA GLU A 31 -15.83 2.81 -20.64
C GLU A 31 -14.92 3.66 -19.72
N ALA A 32 -14.07 2.98 -18.92
CA ALA A 32 -12.70 3.44 -18.62
C ALA A 32 -11.85 2.34 -17.93
N PRO A 33 -10.77 1.82 -18.53
CA PRO A 33 -9.81 0.95 -17.84
C PRO A 33 -8.71 1.72 -17.07
N ALA A 34 -8.64 3.05 -17.19
CA ALA A 34 -7.54 3.86 -16.65
C ALA A 34 -7.71 4.25 -15.17
N ALA A 35 -8.94 4.50 -14.70
CA ALA A 35 -9.17 4.90 -13.31
C ALA A 35 -8.92 3.77 -12.30
N ASP A 36 -9.15 2.51 -12.70
CA ASP A 36 -8.87 1.33 -11.87
C ASP A 36 -7.37 1.01 -11.76
N LEU A 37 -6.58 1.31 -12.80
CA LEU A 37 -5.13 1.09 -12.80
C LEU A 37 -4.42 2.03 -11.82
N HIS A 38 -4.82 3.30 -11.78
CA HIS A 38 -4.24 4.27 -10.83
C HIS A 38 -4.50 3.95 -9.36
N LYS A 39 -5.61 3.24 -9.05
CA LYS A 39 -5.86 2.72 -7.69
C LYS A 39 -5.00 1.50 -7.37
N ALA A 40 -4.75 0.64 -8.37
CA ALA A 40 -3.90 -0.53 -8.20
C ALA A 40 -2.43 -0.15 -7.92
N ASP A 41 -1.90 0.91 -8.53
CA ASP A 41 -0.50 1.34 -8.31
C ASP A 41 -0.21 1.81 -6.88
N ALA A 42 -1.23 2.27 -6.14
CA ALA A 42 -1.09 2.62 -4.73
C ALA A 42 -0.95 1.37 -3.83
N VAL A 43 -1.59 0.28 -4.24
CA VAL A 43 -1.70 -0.97 -3.46
C VAL A 43 -0.64 -2.00 -3.87
N LEU A 44 -0.32 -2.04 -5.17
CA LEU A 44 0.49 -3.05 -5.82
C LEU A 44 1.74 -2.47 -6.46
N ASP A 45 2.78 -3.30 -6.52
CA ASP A 45 3.93 -3.05 -7.38
C ASP A 45 3.68 -3.61 -8.79
N THR A 46 2.90 -2.88 -9.58
CA THR A 46 2.47 -3.30 -10.93
C THR A 46 3.65 -3.53 -11.86
N ASP A 47 4.66 -2.65 -11.85
CA ASP A 47 5.89 -2.83 -12.63
C ASP A 47 6.60 -4.15 -12.31
N MET A 48 6.78 -4.46 -11.02
CA MET A 48 7.38 -5.72 -10.59
C MET A 48 6.53 -6.92 -10.99
N LEU A 49 5.22 -6.85 -10.77
CA LEU A 49 4.28 -7.94 -11.07
C LEU A 49 4.19 -8.25 -12.56
N GLU A 50 4.19 -7.24 -13.43
CA GLU A 50 4.20 -7.40 -14.88
C GLU A 50 5.48 -8.12 -15.33
N GLN A 51 6.65 -7.64 -14.88
CA GLN A 51 7.93 -8.28 -15.17
C GLN A 51 7.96 -9.73 -14.69
N TYR A 52 7.40 -10.01 -13.51
CA TYR A 52 7.39 -11.36 -12.96
C TYR A 52 6.48 -12.30 -13.76
N ILE A 53 5.29 -11.84 -14.18
CA ILE A 53 4.40 -12.63 -15.03
C ILE A 53 5.05 -12.91 -16.38
N GLU A 54 5.72 -11.94 -17.00
CA GLU A 54 6.41 -12.13 -18.27
C GLU A 54 7.54 -13.16 -18.19
N LEU A 55 8.30 -13.16 -17.09
CA LEU A 55 9.48 -14.01 -16.93
C LEU A 55 9.16 -15.44 -16.48
N VAL A 56 8.24 -15.61 -15.53
CA VAL A 56 7.99 -16.90 -14.85
C VAL A 56 6.51 -17.30 -14.80
N GLY A 57 5.61 -16.46 -15.31
CA GLY A 57 4.17 -16.68 -15.29
C GLY A 57 3.51 -16.38 -13.93
N PRO A 58 2.17 -16.36 -13.90
CA PRO A 58 1.40 -15.93 -12.71
C PRO A 58 1.43 -16.93 -11.56
N LYS A 59 1.87 -18.17 -11.79
CA LYS A 59 1.83 -19.25 -10.80
C LYS A 59 2.66 -18.91 -9.56
N LEU A 60 3.84 -18.32 -9.72
CA LEU A 60 4.71 -17.99 -8.59
C LEU A 60 4.08 -16.94 -7.66
N ILE A 61 3.42 -15.93 -8.24
CA ILE A 61 2.68 -14.90 -7.47
C ILE A 61 1.53 -15.55 -6.72
N ASN A 62 0.73 -16.40 -7.39
CA ASN A 62 -0.39 -17.09 -6.75
C ASN A 62 0.05 -18.03 -5.61
N ASP A 63 1.13 -18.79 -5.82
CA ASP A 63 1.69 -19.68 -4.78
C ASP A 63 2.21 -18.85 -3.59
N GLY A 64 2.94 -17.76 -3.86
CA GLY A 64 3.42 -16.83 -2.83
C GLY A 64 2.28 -16.17 -2.06
N LEU A 65 1.22 -15.77 -2.76
CA LEU A 65 0.03 -15.16 -2.17
C LEU A 65 -0.69 -16.13 -1.21
N ALA A 66 -0.83 -17.39 -1.60
CA ALA A 66 -1.42 -18.41 -0.74
C ALA A 66 -0.61 -18.65 0.55
N VAL A 67 0.73 -18.60 0.45
CA VAL A 67 1.60 -18.66 1.63
C VAL A 67 1.41 -17.41 2.49
N PHE A 68 1.38 -16.23 1.88
CA PHE A 68 1.17 -14.97 2.60
C PHE A 68 -0.14 -14.96 3.38
N GLU A 69 -1.27 -15.32 2.75
CA GLU A 69 -2.58 -15.37 3.41
C GLU A 69 -2.62 -16.34 4.60
N LYS A 70 -1.87 -17.45 4.51
CA LYS A 70 -1.77 -18.42 5.61
C LYS A 70 -0.94 -17.88 6.78
N MET A 71 0.10 -17.11 6.49
CA MET A 71 1.07 -16.63 7.50
C MET A 71 0.65 -15.31 8.14
N MET A 72 0.02 -14.41 7.39
CA MET A 72 -0.30 -13.05 7.81
C MET A 72 -1.11 -12.96 9.11
N PRO A 73 -2.13 -13.80 9.37
CA PRO A 73 -2.83 -13.80 10.66
C PRO A 73 -1.90 -14.08 11.86
N GLY A 74 -0.90 -14.94 11.66
CA GLY A 74 0.11 -15.24 12.68
C GLY A 74 1.04 -14.04 12.93
N TYR A 75 1.49 -13.39 11.86
CA TYR A 75 2.29 -12.17 11.97
C TYR A 75 1.54 -11.05 12.69
N MET A 76 0.27 -10.82 12.35
CA MET A 76 -0.56 -9.81 13.01
C MET A 76 -0.74 -10.08 14.49
N SER A 77 -1.01 -11.33 14.86
CA SER A 77 -1.15 -11.73 16.28
C SER A 77 0.12 -11.44 17.10
N VAL A 78 1.31 -11.75 16.55
CA VAL A 78 2.59 -11.45 17.21
C VAL A 78 2.83 -9.94 17.29
N LEU A 79 2.54 -9.21 16.22
CA LEU A 79 2.72 -7.76 16.15
C LEU A 79 1.83 -7.03 17.17
N GLU A 80 0.55 -7.39 17.27
CA GLU A 80 -0.40 -6.85 18.26
C GLU A 80 0.00 -7.19 19.70
N SER A 81 0.52 -8.40 19.93
CA SER A 81 1.06 -8.81 21.23
C SER A 81 2.26 -7.94 21.62
N ASN A 82 3.21 -7.72 20.70
CA ASN A 82 4.38 -6.88 20.95
C ASN A 82 3.98 -5.42 21.19
N LEU A 83 2.97 -4.90 20.46
CA LEU A 83 2.41 -3.57 20.67
C LEU A 83 1.81 -3.42 22.08
N THR A 84 1.03 -4.42 22.52
CA THR A 84 0.45 -4.47 23.86
C THR A 84 1.52 -4.50 24.94
N ALA A 85 2.58 -5.28 24.74
CA ALA A 85 3.72 -5.37 25.64
C ALA A 85 4.67 -4.17 25.58
N ARG A 86 4.48 -3.25 24.62
CA ARG A 86 5.40 -2.15 24.28
C ARG A 86 6.83 -2.64 23.98
N ASP A 87 6.94 -3.84 23.40
CA ASP A 87 8.21 -4.41 22.96
C ASP A 87 8.61 -3.83 21.60
N GLN A 88 9.31 -2.69 21.63
CA GLN A 88 9.79 -2.03 20.41
C GLN A 88 10.64 -2.96 19.55
N LYS A 89 11.50 -3.79 20.14
CA LYS A 89 12.36 -4.69 19.36
C LYS A 89 11.51 -5.76 18.66
N GLY A 90 10.56 -6.36 19.38
CA GLY A 90 9.62 -7.31 18.81
C GLY A 90 8.75 -6.71 17.70
N ILE A 91 8.29 -5.46 17.85
CA ILE A 91 7.54 -4.75 16.80
C ILE A 91 8.38 -4.59 15.54
N VAL A 92 9.64 -4.16 15.69
CA VAL A 92 10.55 -3.94 14.56
C VAL A 92 10.86 -5.23 13.82
N GLU A 93 11.16 -6.31 14.56
CA GLU A 93 11.44 -7.62 13.97
C GLU A 93 10.22 -8.18 13.23
N GLU A 94 9.01 -8.00 13.76
CA GLU A 94 7.79 -8.49 13.12
C GLU A 94 7.42 -7.65 11.89
N GLY A 95 7.55 -6.33 11.96
CA GLY A 95 7.42 -5.44 10.80
C GLY A 95 8.37 -5.79 9.66
N HIS A 96 9.61 -6.19 9.98
CA HIS A 96 10.59 -6.65 9.00
C HIS A 96 10.13 -7.91 8.25
N LYS A 97 9.58 -8.89 8.97
CA LYS A 97 9.06 -10.13 8.36
C LYS A 97 7.90 -9.84 7.42
N ILE A 98 6.94 -9.03 7.87
CA ILE A 98 5.77 -8.67 7.07
C ILE A 98 6.20 -7.90 5.82
N LYS A 99 7.09 -6.92 5.96
CA LYS A 99 7.65 -6.16 4.83
C LYS A 99 8.27 -7.09 3.78
N GLY A 100 9.11 -8.03 4.21
CA GLY A 100 9.76 -8.98 3.31
C GLY A 100 8.75 -9.87 2.59
N ALA A 101 7.79 -10.43 3.32
CA ALA A 101 6.73 -11.25 2.77
C ALA A 101 5.88 -10.50 1.74
N ALA A 102 5.35 -9.32 2.10
CA ALA A 102 4.53 -8.48 1.23
C ALA A 102 5.29 -8.02 -0.03
N GLY A 103 6.53 -7.58 0.13
CA GLY A 103 7.37 -7.12 -0.99
C GLY A 103 7.68 -8.21 -2.02
N SER A 104 7.81 -9.47 -1.58
CA SER A 104 8.10 -10.60 -2.48
C SER A 104 6.93 -10.98 -3.42
N ILE A 105 5.71 -10.53 -3.10
CA ILE A 105 4.49 -10.81 -3.87
C ILE A 105 3.85 -9.55 -4.43
N GLY A 106 4.55 -8.41 -4.36
CA GLY A 106 4.10 -7.15 -4.96
C GLY A 106 2.99 -6.41 -4.19
N LEU A 107 2.76 -6.71 -2.90
CA LEU A 107 1.84 -5.94 -2.05
C LEU A 107 2.54 -4.68 -1.53
N ARG A 108 2.59 -3.65 -2.37
CA ARG A 108 3.31 -2.39 -2.11
C ARG A 108 2.83 -1.67 -0.85
N HIS A 109 1.52 -1.56 -0.67
CA HIS A 109 0.96 -0.83 0.48
C HIS A 109 1.33 -1.51 1.82
N ILE A 110 1.08 -2.81 1.96
CA ILE A 110 1.49 -3.58 3.15
C ILE A 110 3.01 -3.57 3.36
N GLN A 111 3.80 -3.61 2.28
CA GLN A 111 5.26 -3.47 2.37
C GLN A 111 5.67 -2.10 2.95
N GLN A 112 4.99 -1.01 2.57
CA GLN A 112 5.25 0.34 3.09
C GLN A 112 4.88 0.46 4.57
N LEU A 113 3.73 -0.08 4.99
CA LEU A 113 3.36 -0.14 6.41
C LEU A 113 4.40 -0.94 7.21
N GLY A 114 4.81 -2.11 6.69
CA GLY A 114 5.88 -2.90 7.28
C GLY A 114 7.19 -2.13 7.41
N GLN A 115 7.55 -1.32 6.40
CA GLN A 115 8.71 -0.42 6.45
C GLN A 115 8.59 0.63 7.57
N GLN A 116 7.44 1.29 7.71
CA GLN A 116 7.23 2.30 8.76
C GLN A 116 7.31 1.67 10.15
N ILE A 117 6.62 0.55 10.34
CA ILE A 117 6.61 -0.22 11.61
C ILE A 117 8.03 -0.66 11.99
N GLN A 118 8.86 -1.12 11.06
CA GLN A 118 10.23 -1.55 11.36
C GLN A 118 11.26 -0.41 11.53
N THR A 119 10.87 0.87 11.43
CA THR A 119 11.82 2.00 11.43
C THR A 119 11.60 2.89 12.67
N PRO A 120 12.08 2.49 13.86
CA PRO A 120 11.80 3.18 15.11
C PRO A 120 12.41 4.58 15.18
N ASP A 121 13.37 4.89 14.30
CA ASP A 121 14.02 6.20 14.21
C ASP A 121 13.19 7.23 13.41
N LEU A 122 12.02 6.84 12.87
CA LEU A 122 11.12 7.80 12.21
C LEU A 122 10.62 8.85 13.21
N PRO A 123 10.48 10.13 12.78
CA PRO A 123 9.87 11.15 13.62
C PRO A 123 8.47 10.72 14.09
N ALA A 124 8.20 10.91 15.39
CA ALA A 124 6.94 10.53 16.04
C ALA A 124 6.54 9.04 15.86
N TRP A 125 7.51 8.15 15.63
CA TRP A 125 7.23 6.71 15.46
C TRP A 125 6.42 6.12 16.62
N SER A 126 6.77 6.48 17.86
CA SER A 126 6.07 6.01 19.06
C SER A 126 4.59 6.42 19.10
N ASP A 127 4.25 7.54 18.46
CA ASP A 127 2.90 8.07 18.44
C ASP A 127 2.08 7.46 17.29
N ASN A 128 2.75 7.05 16.20
CA ASN A 128 2.09 6.60 14.97
C ASN A 128 2.08 5.07 14.78
N VAL A 129 2.96 4.31 15.45
CA VAL A 129 3.12 2.88 15.18
C VAL A 129 1.84 2.07 15.40
N ALA A 130 1.02 2.45 16.37
CA ALA A 130 -0.27 1.80 16.61
C ALA A 130 -1.24 2.01 15.44
N GLU A 131 -1.23 3.19 14.81
CA GLU A 131 -2.08 3.51 13.67
C GLU A 131 -1.67 2.71 12.44
N TRP A 132 -0.37 2.59 12.15
CA TRP A 132 0.11 1.76 11.04
C TRP A 132 -0.20 0.27 11.23
N VAL A 133 -0.16 -0.22 12.47
CA VAL A 133 -0.55 -1.61 12.79
C VAL A 133 -2.05 -1.82 12.56
N GLU A 134 -2.89 -0.87 12.96
CA GLU A 134 -4.34 -0.95 12.76
C GLU A 134 -4.70 -0.86 11.27
N GLU A 135 -4.06 0.04 10.52
CA GLU A 135 -4.22 0.14 9.06
C GLU A 135 -3.81 -1.15 8.36
N MET A 136 -2.67 -1.74 8.75
CA MET A 136 -2.23 -3.03 8.22
C MET A 136 -3.26 -4.13 8.49
N LYS A 137 -3.83 -4.15 9.70
CA LYS A 137 -4.87 -5.11 10.10
C LYS A 137 -6.15 -4.95 9.28
N SER A 138 -6.58 -3.73 9.01
CA SER A 138 -7.82 -3.46 8.27
C SER A 138 -7.67 -3.70 6.77
N GLU A 139 -6.50 -3.39 6.18
CA GLU A 139 -6.35 -3.34 4.73
C GLU A 139 -5.73 -4.59 4.10
N TRP A 140 -4.96 -5.43 4.82
CA TRP A 140 -4.22 -6.51 4.17
C TRP A 140 -5.08 -7.49 3.35
N GLN A 141 -6.31 -7.75 3.77
CA GLN A 141 -7.24 -8.62 3.03
C GLN A 141 -7.76 -7.95 1.75
N ASN A 142 -8.01 -6.65 1.83
CA ASN A 142 -8.41 -5.84 0.68
C ASN A 142 -7.28 -5.79 -0.36
N ASP A 143 -6.05 -5.52 0.08
CA ASP A 143 -4.87 -5.49 -0.78
C ASP A 143 -4.62 -6.83 -1.47
N VAL A 144 -4.79 -7.94 -0.74
CA VAL A 144 -4.74 -9.30 -1.30
C VAL A 144 -5.84 -9.51 -2.36
N ALA A 145 -7.06 -9.03 -2.12
CA ALA A 145 -8.15 -9.14 -3.09
C ALA A 145 -7.86 -8.34 -4.37
N VAL A 146 -7.29 -7.14 -4.23
CA VAL A 146 -6.83 -6.30 -5.34
C VAL A 146 -5.77 -7.04 -6.16
N LEU A 147 -4.77 -7.64 -5.51
CA LEU A 147 -3.74 -8.42 -6.18
C LEU A 147 -4.32 -9.63 -6.94
N LYS A 148 -5.24 -10.39 -6.34
CA LYS A 148 -5.91 -11.52 -7.01
C LYS A 148 -6.64 -11.07 -8.27
N ALA A 149 -7.41 -9.98 -8.17
CA ALA A 149 -8.16 -9.44 -9.29
C ALA A 149 -7.21 -8.95 -10.41
N TRP A 150 -6.12 -8.29 -10.03
CA TRP A 150 -5.11 -7.81 -10.96
C TRP A 150 -4.42 -8.96 -11.70
N VAL A 151 -3.92 -9.99 -11.00
CA VAL A 151 -3.26 -11.15 -11.62
C VAL A 151 -4.21 -11.90 -12.56
N ALA A 152 -5.48 -12.05 -12.18
CA ALA A 152 -6.48 -12.71 -13.02
C ALA A 152 -6.79 -11.93 -14.31
N LYS A 153 -6.65 -10.59 -14.29
CA LYS A 153 -6.79 -9.73 -15.48
C LYS A 153 -5.53 -9.76 -16.33
N ALA A 154 -4.36 -9.70 -15.71
CA ALA A 154 -3.05 -9.74 -16.40
C ALA A 154 -2.82 -11.08 -17.12
N SER A 155 -3.26 -12.19 -16.52
CA SER A 155 -3.10 -13.55 -17.10
C SER A 155 -4.02 -13.84 -18.29
N LYS A 156 -4.94 -12.93 -18.64
CA LYS A 156 -5.87 -13.05 -19.78
C LYS A 156 -5.41 -12.27 -21.02
N LYS A 157 -4.37 -11.44 -20.88
CA LYS A 157 -3.71 -10.78 -22.01
C LYS A 157 -2.75 -11.75 -22.69
#